data_AF-A0A1S3M5C8-F1
#
_entry.id   AF-A0A1S3M5C8-F1
#
_cell.length_a   1.000
_cell.length_b   1.000
_cell.length_c   1.000
_cell.angle_alpha   90.00
_cell.angle_beta   90.00
_cell.angle_gamma   90.00
#
_symmetry.space_group_name_H-M   'P 1'
#
loop_
_entity.id
_entity.type
_entity.pdbx_description
1 polymer ?
#
loop_
_entity_poly.entity_id
_entity_poly.type
_entity_poly.pdbx_seq_one_letter_code
_entity_poly.pdbx_strand_id
1 'polypeptide(L)'
;MRILEDFIHLIGEDQKPFQSFLVVTNNLMITIQREPVTAVSSDINFPMKGRRGMKDWARSAEDKLYIPKEVFTLTSEETETETSYFVIGAILYRTLGVILPAPKAPAVINSKILTVTVRPEPKPSEPMVVVELSPLLNGTSDPQCVVWDYGNL
;
A
#
# COMPACT_ATOMS: atom_id res chain seq x y z
N MET A 1 11.29 -4.26 -4.81
CA MET A 1 10.22 -3.69 -3.98
C MET A 1 10.42 -4.07 -2.50
N ARG A 2 10.61 -5.36 -2.17
CA ARG A 2 10.99 -5.88 -0.83
C ARG A 2 11.82 -4.97 0.09
N ILE A 3 12.99 -4.47 -0.36
CA ILE A 3 13.85 -3.61 0.48
C ILE A 3 13.09 -2.40 1.06
N LEU A 4 12.23 -1.77 0.26
CA LEU A 4 11.45 -0.61 0.71
C LEU A 4 10.32 -1.03 1.66
N GLU A 5 9.71 -2.19 1.43
CA GLU A 5 8.71 -2.76 2.35
C GLU A 5 9.35 -3.07 3.71
N ASP A 6 10.51 -3.71 3.74
CA ASP A 6 11.25 -4.00 4.98
C ASP A 6 11.65 -2.73 5.73
N PHE A 7 12.10 -1.71 5.00
CA PHE A 7 12.46 -0.42 5.59
C PHE A 7 11.26 0.32 6.18
N ILE A 8 10.09 0.21 5.55
CA ILE A 8 8.83 0.76 6.09
C ILE A 8 8.51 0.12 7.44
N HIS A 9 8.64 -1.20 7.54
CA HIS A 9 8.37 -1.92 8.79
C HIS A 9 9.38 -1.58 9.88
N LEU A 10 10.66 -1.47 9.53
CA LEU A 10 11.70 -1.02 10.46
C LEU A 10 11.38 0.36 11.07
N ILE A 11 10.96 1.32 10.23
CA ILE A 11 10.58 2.65 10.71
C ILE A 11 9.27 2.60 11.51
N GLY A 12 8.28 1.85 11.03
CA GLY A 12 6.95 1.80 11.65
C GLY A 12 6.97 1.25 13.07
N GLU A 13 7.86 0.30 13.37
CA GLU A 13 8.03 -0.24 14.74
C GLU A 13 8.53 0.79 15.76
N ASP A 14 9.26 1.80 15.32
CA ASP A 14 9.77 2.88 16.18
C ASP A 14 8.79 4.07 16.29
N GLN A 15 7.68 4.06 15.54
CA GLN A 15 6.69 5.13 15.60
C GLN A 15 5.82 5.05 16.86
N LYS A 16 5.30 6.19 17.33
CA LYS A 16 4.29 6.18 18.39
C LYS A 16 2.99 5.51 17.88
N PRO A 17 2.20 4.90 18.76
CA PRO A 17 0.85 4.45 18.41
C PRO A 17 0.01 5.56 17.77
N PHE A 18 -0.82 5.22 16.78
CA PHE A 18 -1.67 6.12 16.00
C PHE A 18 -0.90 7.17 15.18
N GLN A 19 0.41 7.02 15.04
CA GLN A 19 1.21 7.94 14.25
C GLN A 19 1.11 7.56 12.76
N SER A 20 0.91 8.58 11.93
CA SER A 20 0.94 8.46 10.47
C SER A 20 2.04 9.35 9.90
N PHE A 21 2.98 8.72 9.20
CA PHE A 21 4.06 9.37 8.47
C PHE A 21 3.75 9.34 6.97
N LEU A 22 4.02 10.45 6.27
CA LEU A 22 3.87 10.57 4.82
C LEU A 22 5.15 11.17 4.24
N VAL A 23 5.73 10.51 3.24
CA VAL A 23 6.84 11.03 2.45
C VAL A 23 6.44 11.08 0.99
N VAL A 24 6.71 12.21 0.34
CA VAL A 24 6.44 12.42 -1.08
C VAL A 24 7.71 12.88 -1.76
N THR A 25 8.18 12.09 -2.71
CA THR A 25 9.34 12.42 -3.56
C THR A 25 8.86 12.76 -4.98
N ASN A 26 9.80 12.88 -5.93
CA ASN A 26 9.44 13.04 -7.34
C ASN A 26 8.89 11.76 -7.99
N ASN A 27 9.26 10.59 -7.44
CA ASN A 27 9.03 9.28 -8.07
C ASN A 27 8.17 8.32 -7.25
N LEU A 28 7.96 8.59 -5.96
CA LEU A 28 7.12 7.77 -5.10
C LEU A 28 6.54 8.56 -3.92
N MET A 29 5.39 8.10 -3.44
CA MET A 29 4.75 8.51 -2.20
C MET A 29 4.65 7.30 -1.28
N ILE A 30 4.97 7.47 0.01
CA ILE A 30 4.88 6.43 1.03
C ILE A 30 4.07 6.96 2.20
N THR A 31 3.09 6.17 2.68
CA THR A 31 2.56 6.32 4.03
C THR A 31 2.96 5.15 4.90
N ILE A 32 3.33 5.44 6.14
CA ILE A 32 3.56 4.46 7.21
C ILE A 32 2.61 4.83 8.35
N GLN A 33 1.84 3.86 8.81
CA GLN A 33 0.92 4.04 9.93
C GLN A 33 1.16 2.94 10.96
N ARG A 34 1.14 3.28 12.25
CA ARG A 34 1.19 2.32 13.34
C ARG A 34 -0.15 2.34 14.08
N GLU A 35 -0.93 1.28 13.96
CA GLU A 35 -2.26 1.17 14.56
C GLU A 35 -2.27 0.02 15.59
N PRO A 36 -2.81 0.20 16.81
CA PRO A 36 -2.96 -0.92 17.74
C PRO A 36 -3.98 -1.92 17.20
N VAL A 37 -3.71 -3.22 17.36
CA VAL A 37 -4.58 -4.31 16.87
C VAL A 37 -6.00 -4.17 17.44
N THR A 38 -6.12 -3.81 18.71
CA THR A 38 -7.41 -3.64 19.42
C THR A 38 -8.16 -2.37 19.05
N ALA A 39 -7.52 -1.44 18.33
CA ALA A 39 -8.01 -0.09 18.14
C ALA A 39 -7.93 0.40 16.70
N VAL A 40 -7.86 -0.51 15.71
CA VAL A 40 -8.03 -0.14 14.30
C VAL A 40 -9.47 0.37 14.10
N SER A 41 -9.63 1.68 14.24
CA SER A 41 -10.93 2.32 14.40
C SER A 41 -11.57 2.76 13.08
N SER A 42 -10.79 2.79 11.99
CA SER A 42 -11.21 3.30 10.70
C SER A 42 -10.58 2.57 9.53
N ASP A 43 -11.26 2.62 8.38
CA ASP A 43 -10.75 2.15 7.11
C ASP A 43 -9.52 2.95 6.67
N ILE A 44 -8.57 2.27 6.04
CA ILE A 44 -7.37 2.89 5.49
C ILE A 44 -7.65 3.37 4.08
N ASN A 45 -7.41 4.66 3.85
CA ASN A 45 -7.51 5.30 2.54
C ASN A 45 -6.16 5.91 2.15
N PHE A 46 -5.68 5.59 0.96
CA PHE A 46 -4.42 6.12 0.44
C PHE A 46 -4.55 6.49 -1.04
N PRO A 47 -3.92 7.59 -1.51
CA PRO A 47 -3.23 8.60 -0.72
C PRO A 47 -4.20 9.50 0.06
N MET A 48 -3.81 9.94 1.25
CA MET A 48 -4.60 10.94 1.97
C MET A 48 -4.61 12.26 1.18
N LYS A 49 -5.76 12.65 0.63
CA LYS A 49 -5.92 13.89 -0.14
C LYS A 49 -5.86 15.11 0.79
N GLY A 50 -5.46 16.26 0.23
CA GLY A 50 -5.61 17.56 0.90
C GLY A 50 -4.47 18.00 1.84
N ARG A 51 -3.37 17.23 1.97
CA ARG A 51 -2.20 17.70 2.75
C ARG A 51 -1.44 18.82 2.02
N ARG A 52 -1.10 19.89 2.75
CA ARG A 52 -0.20 20.96 2.26
C ARG A 52 1.21 20.40 2.08
N GLY A 53 1.95 20.89 1.08
CA GLY A 53 3.33 20.47 0.80
C GLY A 53 3.47 19.21 -0.08
N MET A 54 2.37 18.55 -0.45
CA MET A 54 2.41 17.43 -1.38
C MET A 54 2.86 17.86 -2.79
N LYS A 55 3.70 17.07 -3.46
CA LYS A 55 4.12 17.33 -4.85
C LYS A 55 2.91 17.28 -5.80
N ASP A 56 2.95 18.05 -6.89
CA ASP A 56 1.80 18.21 -7.80
C ASP A 56 1.31 16.88 -8.39
N TRP A 57 2.25 16.04 -8.86
CA TRP A 57 1.90 14.71 -9.41
C TRP A 57 1.15 13.82 -8.41
N ALA A 58 1.49 13.96 -7.12
CA ALA A 58 0.92 13.21 -6.02
C ALA A 58 -0.44 13.78 -5.62
N ARG A 59 -0.61 15.11 -5.72
CA ARG A 59 -1.87 15.80 -5.45
C ARG A 59 -2.93 15.49 -6.50
N SER A 60 -2.52 15.40 -7.78
CA SER A 60 -3.39 15.06 -8.90
C SER A 60 -3.48 13.57 -9.18
N ALA A 61 -2.91 12.72 -8.32
CA ALA A 61 -3.06 11.27 -8.46
C ALA A 61 -4.51 10.90 -8.18
N GLU A 62 -5.09 10.18 -9.13
CA GLU A 62 -6.44 9.61 -9.06
C GLU A 62 -6.42 8.17 -8.54
N ASP A 63 -5.24 7.56 -8.46
CA ASP A 63 -5.00 6.23 -7.93
C ASP A 63 -5.38 6.17 -6.44
N LYS A 64 -6.11 5.12 -6.02
CA LYS A 64 -6.58 4.94 -4.65
C LYS A 64 -6.40 3.52 -4.17
N LEU A 65 -6.18 3.40 -2.87
CA LEU A 65 -6.22 2.18 -2.08
C LEU A 65 -7.24 2.38 -0.97
N TYR A 66 -8.11 1.39 -0.81
CA TYR A 66 -9.05 1.28 0.29
C TYR A 66 -8.88 -0.09 0.96
N ILE A 67 -8.68 -0.09 2.28
CA ILE A 67 -8.60 -1.29 3.10
C ILE A 67 -9.63 -1.15 4.23
N PRO A 68 -10.69 -1.96 4.25
CA PRO A 68 -11.64 -1.99 5.35
C PRO A 68 -10.93 -2.35 6.65
N LYS A 69 -11.36 -1.75 7.76
CA LYS A 69 -10.79 -2.05 9.08
C LYS A 69 -10.92 -3.53 9.48
N GLU A 70 -11.92 -4.23 8.95
CA GLU A 70 -12.21 -5.64 9.20
C GLU A 70 -11.09 -6.56 8.69
N VAL A 71 -10.23 -6.06 7.79
CA VAL A 71 -9.06 -6.79 7.35
C VAL A 71 -8.05 -6.97 8.49
N PHE A 72 -8.00 -6.05 9.45
CA PHE A 72 -7.01 -6.03 10.53
C PHE A 72 -7.43 -6.91 11.71
N THR A 73 -7.42 -8.21 11.48
CA THR A 73 -7.69 -9.24 12.49
C THR A 73 -6.50 -10.18 12.60
N LEU A 74 -6.21 -10.63 13.82
CA LEU A 74 -5.17 -11.61 14.13
C LEU A 74 -5.80 -12.85 14.78
N THR A 75 -5.09 -13.98 14.69
CA THR A 75 -5.47 -15.18 15.45
C THR A 75 -5.17 -15.03 16.94
N SER A 76 -5.88 -15.76 17.79
CA SER A 76 -5.75 -15.66 19.26
C SER A 76 -4.32 -15.85 19.77
N GLU A 77 -3.51 -16.69 19.12
CA GLU A 77 -2.09 -16.90 19.44
C GLU A 77 -1.21 -15.67 19.14
N GLU A 78 -1.58 -14.86 18.15
CA GLU A 78 -0.86 -13.63 17.77
C GLU A 78 -1.33 -12.41 18.57
N THR A 79 -2.45 -12.54 19.29
CA THR A 79 -2.99 -11.49 20.19
C THR A 79 -2.52 -11.60 21.63
N GLU A 80 -1.67 -12.59 21.97
CA GLU A 80 -1.24 -12.87 23.35
C GLU A 80 -0.48 -11.73 24.04
N THR A 81 -0.07 -10.70 23.30
CA THR A 81 0.43 -9.45 23.88
C THR A 81 -0.62 -8.35 23.69
N GLU A 82 -1.21 -7.88 24.79
CA GLU A 82 -2.19 -6.77 24.84
C GLU A 82 -1.68 -5.45 24.21
N THR A 83 -0.42 -5.42 23.77
CA THR A 83 0.29 -4.30 23.15
C THR A 83 0.67 -4.56 21.70
N SER A 84 0.02 -5.48 20.99
CA SER A 84 0.31 -5.74 19.57
C SER A 84 -0.14 -4.57 18.67
N TYR A 85 0.68 -4.25 17.67
CA TYR A 85 0.42 -3.20 16.69
C TYR A 85 0.52 -3.74 15.26
N PHE A 86 -0.27 -3.18 14.36
CA PHE A 86 -0.04 -3.26 12.93
C PHE A 86 0.82 -2.08 12.47
N VAL A 87 1.86 -2.38 11.71
CA VAL A 87 2.55 -1.43 10.84
C VAL A 87 1.97 -1.58 9.43
N ILE A 88 1.38 -0.50 8.93
CA ILE A 88 0.69 -0.44 7.64
C ILE A 88 1.48 0.50 6.73
N GLY A 89 2.03 -0.06 5.67
CA GLY A 89 2.73 0.64 4.60
C GLY A 89 1.90 0.71 3.33
N ALA A 90 1.78 1.89 2.73
CA ALA A 90 1.26 2.05 1.37
C ALA A 90 2.21 2.89 0.52
N ILE A 91 2.46 2.46 -0.71
CA ILE A 91 3.39 3.10 -1.63
C ILE A 91 2.72 3.31 -2.99
N LEU A 92 2.74 4.53 -3.49
CA LEU A 92 2.39 4.84 -4.89
C LEU A 92 3.67 5.20 -5.63
N TYR A 93 4.07 4.35 -6.57
CA TYR A 93 5.20 4.63 -7.45
C TYR A 93 4.75 5.33 -8.72
N ARG A 94 5.31 6.50 -8.98
CA ARG A 94 5.02 7.30 -10.18
C ARG A 94 5.58 6.65 -11.44
N THR A 95 6.79 6.11 -11.38
CA THR A 95 7.58 5.72 -12.56
C THR A 95 8.12 4.29 -12.53
N LEU A 96 7.82 3.51 -11.47
CA LEU A 96 8.36 2.15 -11.32
C LEU A 96 7.97 1.22 -12.47
N GLY A 97 6.76 1.36 -13.02
CA GLY A 97 6.29 0.55 -14.15
C GLY A 97 7.16 0.64 -15.41
N VAL A 98 7.98 1.69 -15.55
CA VAL A 98 8.90 1.87 -16.69
C VAL A 98 10.13 0.97 -16.59
N ILE A 99 10.50 0.53 -15.39
CA ILE A 99 11.72 -0.26 -15.14
C ILE A 99 11.42 -1.68 -14.65
N LEU A 100 10.16 -2.03 -14.39
CA LEU A 100 9.78 -3.39 -14.09
C LEU A 100 10.00 -4.30 -15.31
N PRO A 101 10.29 -5.59 -15.11
CA PRO A 101 10.32 -6.56 -16.20
C PRO A 101 9.07 -6.46 -17.06
N ALA A 102 9.26 -6.41 -18.38
CA ALA A 102 8.16 -6.29 -19.30
C ALA A 102 7.21 -7.50 -19.17
N PRO A 103 5.88 -7.28 -19.14
CA PRO A 103 4.93 -8.38 -19.19
C PRO A 103 5.02 -9.11 -20.54
N LYS A 104 4.47 -10.33 -20.60
CA LYS A 104 4.50 -11.14 -21.83
C LYS A 104 3.74 -10.41 -22.95
N ALA A 105 4.37 -10.27 -24.12
CA ALA A 105 3.73 -9.67 -25.28
C ALA A 105 2.40 -10.39 -25.60
N PRO A 106 1.32 -9.64 -25.93
CA PRO A 106 1.26 -8.20 -26.21
C PRO A 106 0.91 -7.30 -25.02
N ALA A 107 0.98 -7.78 -23.78
CA ALA A 107 0.58 -7.00 -22.60
C ALA A 107 1.53 -5.82 -22.31
N VAL A 108 1.03 -4.82 -21.59
CA VAL A 108 1.79 -3.66 -21.09
C VAL A 108 1.32 -3.29 -19.68
N ILE A 109 2.21 -2.68 -18.89
CA ILE A 109 1.82 -2.07 -17.62
C ILE A 109 1.17 -0.72 -17.94
N ASN A 110 -0.15 -0.62 -17.77
CA ASN A 110 -0.92 0.57 -18.11
C ASN A 110 -1.35 1.41 -16.88
N SER A 111 -0.63 1.32 -15.77
CA SER A 111 -0.96 2.06 -14.54
C SER A 111 0.29 2.48 -13.78
N LYS A 112 0.12 3.33 -12.76
CA LYS A 112 1.11 3.41 -11.68
C LYS A 112 1.14 2.08 -10.91
N ILE A 113 2.22 1.86 -10.17
CA ILE A 113 2.34 0.70 -9.29
C ILE A 113 1.96 1.13 -7.88
N LEU A 114 1.05 0.39 -7.27
CA LEU A 114 0.64 0.58 -5.89
C LEU A 114 1.03 -0.67 -5.08
N THR A 115 1.67 -0.44 -3.94
CA THR A 115 2.03 -1.50 -2.99
C THR A 115 1.36 -1.23 -1.66
N VAL A 116 0.82 -2.27 -1.06
CA VAL A 116 0.36 -2.30 0.33
C VAL A 116 1.13 -3.38 1.06
N THR A 117 1.55 -3.12 2.29
CA THR A 117 2.22 -4.08 3.15
C THR A 117 1.75 -3.89 4.59
N VAL A 118 1.46 -4.98 5.28
CA VAL A 118 0.97 -4.96 6.67
C VAL A 118 1.76 -5.99 7.45
N ARG A 119 2.32 -5.61 8.60
CA ARG A 119 2.93 -6.52 9.57
C ARG A 119 2.38 -6.25 10.97
N PRO A 120 2.07 -7.28 11.78
CA PRO A 120 2.00 -8.69 11.40
C PRO A 120 0.98 -8.95 10.27
N GLU A 121 1.12 -10.07 9.57
CA GLU A 121 0.24 -10.39 8.44
C GLU A 121 -1.21 -10.59 8.95
N PRO A 122 -2.18 -9.80 8.46
CA PRO A 122 -3.56 -9.94 8.87
C PRO A 122 -4.16 -11.26 8.35
N LYS A 123 -5.12 -11.81 9.09
CA LYS A 123 -5.86 -13.04 8.72
C LYS A 123 -7.34 -12.74 8.51
N PRO A 124 -7.70 -11.95 7.47
CA PRO A 124 -9.07 -11.56 7.26
C PRO A 124 -9.94 -12.77 6.90
N SER A 125 -11.21 -12.75 7.34
CA SER A 125 -12.20 -13.74 6.91
C SER A 125 -12.57 -13.62 5.44
N GLU A 126 -12.43 -12.43 4.85
CA GLU A 126 -12.66 -12.15 3.43
C GLU A 126 -11.62 -11.12 2.91
N PRO A 127 -11.01 -11.34 1.72
CA PRO A 127 -10.10 -10.36 1.14
C PRO A 127 -10.87 -9.17 0.58
N MET A 128 -10.65 -7.97 1.13
CA MET A 128 -11.36 -6.75 0.72
C MET A 128 -10.44 -5.56 0.42
N VAL A 129 -9.20 -5.80 -0.04
CA VAL A 129 -8.35 -4.71 -0.51
C VAL A 129 -8.87 -4.22 -1.86
N VAL A 130 -9.33 -2.97 -1.93
CA VAL A 130 -9.81 -2.36 -3.17
C VAL A 130 -8.76 -1.38 -3.67
N VAL A 131 -8.40 -1.52 -4.94
CA VAL A 131 -7.41 -0.67 -5.61
C VAL A 131 -8.04 -0.08 -6.86
N GLU A 132 -7.99 1.25 -6.98
CA GLU A 132 -8.36 2.00 -8.17
C GLU A 132 -7.08 2.57 -8.80
N LEU A 133 -6.82 2.27 -10.07
CA LEU A 133 -5.64 2.75 -10.78
C LEU A 133 -6.06 3.44 -12.06
N SER A 134 -5.52 4.63 -12.30
CA SER A 134 -5.82 5.38 -13.53
C SER A 134 -4.95 4.88 -14.68
N PRO A 135 -5.52 4.66 -15.88
CA PRO A 135 -4.77 4.26 -17.05
C PRO A 135 -3.75 5.33 -17.47
N LEU A 136 -2.56 4.91 -17.90
CA LEU A 136 -1.50 5.83 -18.36
C LEU A 136 -1.48 6.01 -19.88
N LEU A 137 -1.97 5.02 -20.62
CA LEU A 137 -1.95 4.89 -22.07
C LEU A 137 -3.39 4.68 -22.56
N ASN A 138 -3.71 5.35 -23.66
CA ASN A 138 -4.94 5.14 -24.40
C ASN A 138 -4.78 3.99 -25.40
N GLY A 139 -5.91 3.44 -25.88
CA GLY A 139 -5.91 2.43 -26.96
C GLY A 139 -5.59 1.00 -26.52
N THR A 140 -5.51 0.74 -25.21
CA THR A 140 -5.46 -0.62 -24.66
C THR A 140 -6.86 -1.18 -24.45
N SER A 141 -7.04 -2.49 -24.60
CA SER A 141 -8.26 -3.23 -24.22
C SER A 141 -7.98 -4.25 -23.11
N ASP A 142 -9.05 -4.81 -22.54
CA ASP A 142 -9.00 -5.95 -21.63
C ASP A 142 -8.07 -5.76 -20.40
N PRO A 143 -8.28 -4.71 -19.59
CA PRO A 143 -7.44 -4.45 -18.43
C PRO A 143 -7.53 -5.60 -17.42
N GLN A 144 -6.37 -6.01 -16.90
CA GLN A 144 -6.28 -7.06 -15.87
C GLN A 144 -5.57 -6.52 -14.62
N CYS A 145 -6.14 -6.82 -13.46
CA CYS A 145 -5.49 -6.59 -12.19
C CYS A 145 -4.53 -7.73 -11.89
N VAL A 146 -3.28 -7.40 -11.57
CA VAL A 146 -2.25 -8.38 -11.22
C VAL A 146 -1.52 -7.95 -9.94
N VAL A 147 -1.06 -8.93 -9.17
CA VAL A 147 -0.27 -8.74 -7.96
C VAL A 147 1.13 -9.27 -8.20
N TRP A 148 2.14 -8.63 -7.61
CA TRP A 148 3.51 -9.10 -7.70
C TRP A 148 3.72 -10.34 -6.82
N ASP A 149 3.94 -11.50 -7.44
CA ASP A 149 4.28 -12.73 -6.73
C ASP A 149 5.80 -12.85 -6.55
N TYR A 150 6.22 -12.87 -5.29
CA TYR A 150 7.60 -12.98 -4.88
C TYR A 150 8.14 -14.42 -4.89
N GLY A 151 7.28 -15.44 -4.96
CA GLY A 151 7.65 -16.86 -4.87
C GLY A 151 8.29 -17.44 -6.13
N ASN A 152 8.25 -16.71 -7.26
CA ASN A 152 8.75 -17.15 -8.56
C ASN A 152 10.10 -16.49 -8.95
N LEU A 153 10.89 -16.03 -7.97
CA LEU A 153 12.23 -15.46 -8.17
C LEU A 153 13.33 -16.34 -7.58
#